data_AF-A0A0D2KIA5-F1
#
_entry.id   AF-A0A0D2KIA5-F1
#
_cell.length_a   1.000
_cell.length_b   1.000
_cell.length_c   1.000
_cell.angle_alpha   90.00
_cell.angle_beta   90.00
_cell.angle_gamma   90.00
#
_symmetry.space_group_name_H-M   'P 1'
#
loop_
_entity.id
_entity.type
_entity.pdbx_description
1 polymer ?
#
loop_
_entity_poly.entity_id
_entity_poly.type
_entity_poly.pdbx_seq_one_letter_code
_entity_poly.pdbx_strand_id
1 'polypeptide(L)'
;MHQWGGPVLRRAAQAIYTIAYLCLLRVDEVLRIQVEHVEFKHNGENFQLVLTLPFRKTHQFGEIKPFVLHALADEEAYLCPVHAMSEWINASGITTGHLFHRMASRDRPCARNSPMTSQQFLEVFRNNLIDVEIDPAPYGTHSFRRGGCQYLAADRRWPLCRICDWGGWSTEFSNLTIVKYLISWNDNPTEK
;
A
#
# COMPACT_ATOMS: atom_id res chain seq x y z
N MET A 1 26.19 -1.85 7.59
CA MET A 1 24.89 -2.33 7.10
C MET A 1 24.48 -3.56 7.88
N HIS A 2 23.41 -3.47 8.68
CA HIS A 2 22.78 -4.67 9.21
C HIS A 2 22.25 -5.47 8.02
N GLN A 3 22.70 -6.73 7.84
CA GLN A 3 22.09 -7.61 6.85
C GLN A 3 20.72 -8.05 7.38
N TRP A 4 19.68 -7.28 7.08
CA TRP A 4 18.32 -7.60 7.45
C TRP A 4 17.45 -7.63 6.18
N GLY A 5 16.50 -8.58 6.14
CA GLY A 5 15.55 -8.74 5.05
C GLY A 5 16.15 -9.26 3.74
N GLY A 6 15.78 -10.48 3.35
CA GLY A 6 16.17 -11.03 2.06
C GLY A 6 15.29 -10.50 0.90
N PRO A 7 15.60 -10.91 -0.33
CA PRO A 7 14.91 -10.42 -1.53
C PRO A 7 13.40 -10.72 -1.55
N VAL A 8 12.93 -11.81 -0.97
CA VAL A 8 11.50 -12.16 -0.90
C VAL A 8 10.77 -11.23 0.06
N LEU A 9 11.32 -10.98 1.25
CA LEU A 9 10.73 -10.03 2.19
C LEU A 9 10.69 -8.60 1.61
N ARG A 10 11.72 -8.19 0.87
CA ARG A 10 11.76 -6.86 0.25
C ARG A 10 10.70 -6.71 -0.85
N ARG A 11 10.44 -7.75 -1.66
CA ARG A 11 9.32 -7.76 -2.62
C ARG A 11 7.96 -7.67 -1.93
N ALA A 12 7.78 -8.42 -0.84
CA ALA A 12 6.56 -8.34 -0.02
C ALA A 12 6.35 -6.91 0.49
N ALA A 13 7.41 -6.30 1.05
CA ALA A 13 7.38 -4.94 1.58
C ALA A 13 7.02 -3.93 0.48
N GLN A 14 7.66 -3.99 -0.68
CA GLN A 14 7.36 -3.10 -1.80
C GLN A 14 5.90 -3.23 -2.26
N ALA A 15 5.39 -4.44 -2.42
CA ALA A 15 3.99 -4.67 -2.78
C ALA A 15 3.01 -4.10 -1.73
N ILE A 16 3.30 -4.30 -0.43
CA ILE A 16 2.47 -3.73 0.65
C ILE A 16 2.53 -2.20 0.60
N TYR A 17 3.71 -1.61 0.39
CA TYR A 17 3.90 -0.16 0.31
C TYR A 17 3.10 0.45 -0.84
N THR A 18 3.24 -0.09 -2.06
CA THR A 18 2.56 0.43 -3.25
C THR A 18 1.04 0.34 -3.10
N ILE A 19 0.51 -0.76 -2.55
CA ILE A 19 -0.93 -0.91 -2.33
C ILE A 19 -1.44 0.00 -1.21
N ALA A 20 -0.75 0.07 -0.07
CA ALA A 20 -1.14 0.95 1.03
C ALA A 20 -1.13 2.43 0.60
N TYR A 21 -0.11 2.81 -0.16
CA TYR A 21 0.11 4.17 -0.64
C TYR A 21 -0.90 4.58 -1.71
N LEU A 22 -1.04 3.82 -2.80
CA LEU A 22 -1.90 4.20 -3.94
C LEU A 22 -3.38 4.00 -3.66
N CYS A 23 -3.78 2.99 -2.88
CA CYS A 23 -5.19 2.75 -2.52
C CYS A 23 -5.62 3.48 -1.24
N LEU A 24 -4.70 4.24 -0.61
CA LEU A 24 -4.93 4.90 0.67
C LEU A 24 -5.43 3.95 1.76
N LEU A 25 -4.99 2.69 1.75
CA LEU A 25 -5.46 1.66 2.69
C LEU A 25 -4.67 1.72 4.00
N ARG A 26 -5.32 1.34 5.10
CA ARG A 26 -4.55 1.05 6.32
C ARG A 26 -3.75 -0.22 6.08
N VAL A 27 -2.54 -0.28 6.64
CA VAL A 27 -1.68 -1.46 6.51
C VAL A 27 -2.41 -2.74 6.95
N ASP A 28 -3.18 -2.71 8.05
CA ASP A 28 -3.95 -3.88 8.49
C ASP A 28 -5.03 -4.32 7.48
N GLU A 29 -5.55 -3.41 6.66
CA GLU A 29 -6.47 -3.75 5.55
C GLU A 29 -5.68 -4.43 4.43
N VAL A 30 -4.46 -3.96 4.12
CA VAL A 30 -3.57 -4.57 3.11
C VAL A 30 -3.12 -5.97 3.53
N LEU A 31 -2.73 -6.17 4.80
CA LEU A 31 -2.29 -7.47 5.31
C LEU A 31 -3.41 -8.52 5.37
N ARG A 32 -4.67 -8.09 5.24
CA ARG A 32 -5.86 -8.96 5.15
C ARG A 32 -6.31 -9.25 3.71
N ILE A 33 -5.61 -8.71 2.71
CA ILE A 33 -5.87 -9.04 1.31
C ILE A 33 -5.64 -10.54 1.11
N GLN A 34 -6.60 -11.19 0.45
CA GLN A 34 -6.52 -12.58 0.04
C GLN A 34 -6.28 -12.67 -1.47
N VAL A 35 -5.79 -13.82 -1.93
CA VAL A 35 -5.53 -14.05 -3.36
C VAL A 35 -6.78 -13.81 -4.21
N GLU A 36 -7.95 -14.24 -3.73
CA GLU A 36 -9.24 -14.06 -4.39
C GLU A 36 -9.70 -12.60 -4.55
N HIS A 37 -9.13 -11.67 -3.77
CA HIS A 37 -9.44 -10.24 -3.89
C HIS A 37 -8.69 -9.57 -5.04
N VAL A 38 -7.73 -10.27 -5.65
CA VAL A 38 -6.79 -9.71 -6.61
C VAL A 38 -7.00 -10.35 -7.97
N GLU A 39 -7.24 -9.51 -8.98
CA GLU A 39 -7.41 -9.94 -10.36
C GLU A 39 -6.49 -9.10 -11.27
N PHE A 40 -5.66 -9.77 -12.06
CA PHE A 40 -4.89 -9.11 -13.12
C PHE A 40 -5.70 -9.13 -14.41
N LYS A 41 -5.95 -7.95 -14.98
CA LYS A 41 -6.64 -7.77 -16.26
C LYS A 41 -5.68 -7.24 -17.31
N HIS A 42 -5.97 -7.60 -18.54
CA HIS A 42 -5.29 -7.09 -19.72
C HIS A 42 -6.32 -6.37 -20.58
N ASN A 43 -6.13 -5.07 -20.81
CA ASN A 43 -7.01 -4.27 -21.66
C ASN A 43 -6.20 -3.65 -22.81
N GLY A 44 -6.06 -4.38 -23.91
CA GLY A 44 -5.27 -3.95 -25.06
C GLY A 44 -3.78 -3.97 -24.73
N GLU A 45 -3.13 -2.80 -24.67
CA GLU A 45 -1.69 -2.69 -24.39
C GLU A 45 -1.37 -2.53 -22.89
N ASN A 46 -2.39 -2.36 -22.05
CA ASN A 46 -2.21 -2.00 -20.64
C ASN A 46 -2.58 -3.13 -19.68
N PHE A 47 -1.64 -3.45 -18.78
CA PHE A 47 -1.87 -4.32 -17.63
C PHE A 47 -2.54 -3.56 -16.48
N GLN A 48 -3.55 -4.18 -15.88
CA GLN A 48 -4.31 -3.63 -14.77
C GLN A 48 -4.34 -4.62 -13.62
N LEU A 49 -4.31 -4.09 -12.40
CA LEU A 49 -4.54 -4.80 -11.17
C LEU A 49 -5.87 -4.32 -10.58
N VAL A 50 -6.83 -5.21 -10.48
CA VAL A 50 -8.12 -4.96 -9.83
C VAL A 50 -8.09 -5.57 -8.43
N LEU A 51 -8.29 -4.72 -7.42
CA LEU A 51 -8.35 -5.12 -6.02
C LEU A 51 -9.76 -4.90 -5.46
N THR A 52 -10.45 -5.98 -5.13
CA THR A 52 -11.82 -5.99 -4.61
C THR A 52 -11.81 -6.40 -3.14
N LEU A 53 -12.04 -5.44 -2.24
CA LEU A 53 -12.02 -5.71 -0.79
C LEU A 53 -13.44 -6.06 -0.28
N PRO A 54 -13.61 -7.16 0.48
CA PRO A 54 -14.92 -7.58 0.98
C PRO A 54 -15.45 -6.68 2.11
N PHE A 55 -14.55 -5.97 2.79
CA PHE A 55 -14.90 -5.00 3.83
C PHE A 55 -13.90 -3.83 3.83
N ARG A 56 -14.38 -2.61 4.12
CA ARG A 56 -13.53 -1.47 4.49
C ARG A 56 -14.03 -0.89 5.79
N LYS A 57 -13.10 -0.51 6.67
CA LYS A 57 -13.47 0.09 7.98
C LYS A 57 -14.32 1.37 7.82
N THR A 58 -14.16 2.06 6.69
CA THR A 58 -14.84 3.31 6.36
C THR A 58 -16.12 3.14 5.52
N HIS A 59 -16.43 1.94 5.02
CA HIS A 59 -17.67 1.64 4.28
C HIS A 59 -18.35 0.42 4.89
N GLN A 60 -19.09 0.63 5.98
CA GLN A 60 -19.81 -0.45 6.68
C GLN A 60 -21.19 -0.75 6.07
N PHE A 61 -21.74 0.13 5.22
CA PHE A 61 -23.14 0.07 4.76
C PHE A 61 -23.34 0.27 3.24
N GLY A 62 -22.27 0.29 2.43
CA GLY A 62 -22.36 0.53 0.98
C GLY A 62 -21.50 -0.42 0.16
N GLU A 63 -21.79 -0.53 -1.14
CA GLU A 63 -20.98 -1.31 -2.09
C GLU A 63 -19.55 -0.74 -2.13
N ILE A 64 -18.56 -1.61 -1.89
CA ILE A 64 -17.14 -1.23 -1.97
C ILE A 64 -16.74 -1.32 -3.44
N LYS A 65 -16.55 -0.15 -4.07
CA LYS A 65 -16.02 -0.10 -5.43
C LYS A 65 -14.60 -0.72 -5.46
N PRO A 66 -14.28 -1.53 -6.49
CA PRO A 66 -12.94 -2.09 -6.63
C PRO A 66 -11.91 -0.99 -6.94
N PHE A 67 -10.69 -1.18 -6.46
CA PHE A 67 -9.56 -0.36 -6.86
C PHE A 67 -9.04 -0.87 -8.19
N VAL A 68 -9.07 -0.03 -9.22
CA VAL A 68 -8.47 -0.33 -10.53
C VAL A 68 -7.15 0.42 -10.60
N LEU A 69 -6.05 -0.33 -10.59
CA LEU A 69 -4.68 0.17 -10.64
C LEU A 69 -4.08 -0.16 -12.01
N HIS A 70 -3.42 0.83 -12.61
CA HIS A 70 -2.77 0.67 -13.90
C HIS A 70 -1.26 0.50 -13.72
N ALA A 71 -0.61 -0.19 -14.65
CA ALA A 71 0.84 -0.14 -14.74
C ALA A 71 1.29 1.31 -14.93
N LEU A 72 2.28 1.73 -14.15
CA LEU A 72 2.90 3.04 -14.29
C LEU A 72 4.01 2.98 -15.33
N ALA A 73 4.37 4.15 -15.88
CA ALA A 73 5.48 4.27 -16.82
C ALA A 73 6.82 3.88 -16.17
N ASP A 74 7.83 3.60 -17.00
CA ASP A 74 9.14 3.09 -16.54
C ASP A 74 9.83 4.05 -15.56
N GLU A 75 9.63 5.36 -15.71
CA GLU A 75 10.17 6.39 -14.82
C GLU A 75 9.62 6.27 -13.39
N GLU A 76 8.44 5.69 -13.23
CA GLU A 76 7.73 5.49 -11.96
C GLU A 76 7.61 4.00 -11.60
N ALA A 77 8.42 3.13 -12.22
CA ALA A 77 8.37 1.68 -12.01
C ALA A 77 8.54 1.29 -10.53
N TYR A 78 9.29 2.08 -9.76
CA TYR A 78 9.50 1.88 -8.32
C TYR A 78 8.19 1.96 -7.50
N LEU A 79 7.19 2.70 -8.00
CA LEU A 79 5.87 2.89 -7.39
C LEU A 79 4.79 2.04 -8.08
N CYS A 80 5.13 1.31 -9.15
CA CYS A 80 4.16 0.56 -9.96
C CYS A 80 3.53 -0.59 -9.16
N PRO A 81 2.23 -0.54 -8.83
CA PRO A 81 1.59 -1.57 -8.02
C PRO A 81 1.43 -2.88 -8.79
N VAL A 82 1.28 -2.81 -10.12
CA VAL A 82 1.15 -3.99 -10.98
C VAL A 82 2.45 -4.81 -10.96
N HIS A 83 3.60 -4.16 -11.15
CA HIS A 83 4.90 -4.82 -11.09
C HIS A 83 5.18 -5.38 -9.70
N ALA A 84 5.05 -4.56 -8.65
CA ALA A 84 5.34 -4.99 -7.28
C ALA A 84 4.48 -6.19 -6.85
N MET A 85 3.19 -6.19 -7.19
CA MET A 85 2.29 -7.31 -6.87
C MET A 85 2.58 -8.55 -7.70
N SER A 86 2.90 -8.39 -9.00
CA SER A 86 3.28 -9.51 -9.87
C SER A 86 4.56 -10.19 -9.37
N GLU A 87 5.59 -9.41 -9.02
CA GLU A 87 6.84 -9.92 -8.47
C GLU A 87 6.63 -10.64 -7.14
N TRP A 88 5.80 -10.09 -6.25
CA TRP A 88 5.48 -10.73 -4.97
C TRP A 88 4.74 -12.06 -5.17
N ILE A 89 3.71 -12.10 -6.00
CA ILE A 89 2.93 -13.32 -6.24
C ILE A 89 3.83 -14.41 -6.84
N ASN A 90 4.66 -14.05 -7.81
CA ASN A 90 5.58 -14.99 -8.43
C ASN A 90 6.66 -15.50 -7.46
N ALA A 91 7.22 -14.62 -6.63
CA ALA A 91 8.25 -14.99 -5.66
C ALA A 91 7.71 -15.78 -4.46
N SER A 92 6.47 -15.52 -4.03
CA SER A 92 5.86 -16.15 -2.87
C SER A 92 5.25 -17.51 -3.16
N GLY A 93 4.76 -17.73 -4.39
CA GLY A 93 4.06 -18.96 -4.79
C GLY A 93 2.74 -19.18 -4.06
N ILE A 94 2.17 -18.13 -3.44
CA ILE A 94 0.92 -18.22 -2.68
C ILE A 94 -0.25 -18.20 -3.68
N THR A 95 -1.06 -19.26 -3.67
CA THR A 95 -2.20 -19.42 -4.57
C THR A 95 -3.56 -19.34 -3.88
N THR A 96 -3.61 -19.42 -2.55
CA THR A 96 -4.86 -19.39 -1.76
C THR A 96 -4.65 -18.70 -0.41
N GLY A 97 -5.72 -18.18 0.18
CA GLY A 97 -5.68 -17.53 1.49
C GLY A 97 -5.10 -16.12 1.47
N HIS A 98 -4.48 -15.70 2.57
CA HIS A 98 -3.89 -14.37 2.71
C HIS A 98 -2.74 -14.19 1.72
N LEU A 99 -2.70 -13.05 1.03
CA LEU A 99 -1.66 -12.78 0.05
C LEU A 99 -0.31 -12.48 0.70
N PHE A 100 -0.33 -11.83 1.88
CA PHE A 100 0.88 -11.44 2.61
C PHE A 100 1.04 -12.31 3.85
N HIS A 101 1.71 -13.45 3.68
CA HIS A 101 2.03 -14.33 4.81
C HIS A 101 3.11 -13.74 5.71
N ARG A 102 3.10 -14.13 6.99
CA ARG A 102 4.20 -13.89 7.91
C ARG A 102 5.49 -14.48 7.33
N MET A 103 6.56 -13.71 7.35
CA MET A 103 7.88 -14.20 6.91
C MET A 103 8.50 -15.10 7.99
N ALA A 104 8.93 -16.28 7.57
CA ALA A 104 9.67 -17.25 8.36
C ALA A 104 11.19 -17.08 8.17
N SER A 105 11.97 -17.95 8.81
CA SER A 105 13.43 -17.96 8.63
C SER A 105 13.82 -18.25 7.17
N ARG A 106 15.02 -17.81 6.79
CA ARG A 106 15.58 -18.00 5.42
C ARG A 106 14.79 -17.31 4.31
N ASP A 107 14.14 -16.19 4.62
CA ASP A 107 13.49 -15.32 3.64
C ASP A 107 12.39 -16.02 2.84
N ARG A 108 11.51 -16.74 3.54
CA ARG A 108 10.39 -17.46 2.94
C ARG A 108 9.08 -17.14 3.64
N PRO A 109 7.96 -16.99 2.91
CA PRO A 109 6.65 -16.89 3.53
C PRO A 109 6.32 -18.19 4.27
N CYS A 110 5.61 -18.07 5.40
CA CYS A 110 5.12 -19.24 6.13
C CYS A 110 4.17 -20.05 5.23
N ALA A 111 4.27 -21.39 5.25
CA ALA A 111 3.39 -22.25 4.46
C ALA A 111 1.93 -22.24 4.96
N ARG A 112 1.73 -21.98 6.27
CA ARG A 112 0.40 -21.84 6.84
C ARG A 112 -0.20 -20.51 6.43
N ASN A 113 -1.49 -20.51 6.09
CA ASN A 113 -2.29 -19.30 5.88
C ASN A 113 -2.31 -18.44 7.17
N SER A 114 -1.30 -17.60 7.33
CA SER A 114 -1.08 -16.74 8.50
C SER A 114 -0.63 -15.38 8.00
N PRO A 115 -1.47 -14.35 8.10
CA PRO A 115 -1.10 -13.02 7.63
C PRO A 115 0.11 -12.49 8.39
N MET A 116 0.92 -11.68 7.70
CA MET A 116 1.96 -10.88 8.32
C MET A 116 1.33 -9.98 9.40
N THR A 117 2.01 -9.84 10.53
CA THR A 117 1.53 -8.98 11.60
C THR A 117 1.95 -7.54 11.34
N SER A 118 1.16 -6.58 11.83
CA SER A 118 1.49 -5.14 11.74
C SER A 118 2.82 -4.82 12.45
N GLN A 119 3.17 -5.59 13.48
CA GLN A 119 4.47 -5.49 14.16
C GLN A 119 5.63 -5.92 13.24
N GLN A 120 5.53 -7.08 12.58
CA GLN A 120 6.55 -7.53 11.63
C GLN A 120 6.68 -6.54 10.46
N PHE A 121 5.56 -6.03 9.96
CA PHE A 121 5.56 -4.99 8.94
C PHE A 121 6.27 -3.72 9.41
N LEU A 122 5.97 -3.22 10.61
CA LEU A 122 6.58 -2.00 11.14
C LEU A 122 8.08 -2.15 11.35
N GLU A 123 8.54 -3.31 11.82
CA GLU A 123 9.97 -3.62 11.94
C GLU A 123 10.65 -3.52 10.57
N VAL A 124 10.08 -4.17 9.56
CA VAL A 124 10.59 -4.13 8.18
C VAL A 124 10.60 -2.71 7.63
N PHE A 125 9.55 -1.95 7.86
CA PHE A 125 9.46 -0.58 7.40
C PHE A 125 10.51 0.33 8.04
N ARG A 126 10.70 0.25 9.36
CA ARG A 126 11.71 1.04 10.06
C ARG A 126 13.11 0.71 9.62
N ASN A 127 13.40 -0.57 9.42
CA ASN A 127 14.71 -0.96 8.93
C ASN A 127 14.94 -0.48 7.48
N ASN A 128 13.90 -0.45 6.62
CA ASN A 128 13.99 0.14 5.28
C ASN A 128 14.29 1.64 5.33
N LEU A 129 13.73 2.37 6.29
CA LEU A 129 14.03 3.80 6.49
C LEU A 129 15.49 3.99 6.93
N ILE A 130 16.00 3.15 7.84
CA ILE A 130 17.39 3.18 8.27
C ILE A 130 18.34 2.88 7.10
N ASP A 131 17.99 1.93 6.23
CA ASP A 131 18.79 1.58 5.04
C ASP A 131 18.97 2.77 4.08
N VAL A 132 18.02 3.72 4.07
CA VAL A 132 18.06 4.95 3.26
C VAL A 132 18.39 6.19 4.09
N GLU A 133 18.94 6.00 5.29
CA GLU A 133 19.40 7.06 6.20
C GLU A 133 18.30 8.03 6.68
N ILE A 134 17.06 7.56 6.76
CA ILE A 134 15.91 8.31 7.28
C ILE A 134 15.62 7.88 8.73
N ASP A 135 15.40 8.85 9.63
CA ASP A 135 14.94 8.58 10.99
C ASP A 135 13.57 7.88 10.96
N PRO A 136 13.43 6.65 11.49
CA PRO A 136 12.16 5.94 11.51
C PRO A 136 11.15 6.47 12.54
N ALA A 137 11.55 7.29 13.51
CA ALA A 137 10.70 7.72 14.63
C ALA A 137 9.38 8.42 14.20
N PRO A 138 9.35 9.34 13.22
CA PRO A 138 8.12 9.99 12.78
C PRO A 138 7.25 9.10 11.87
N TYR A 139 7.73 7.93 11.45
CA TYR A 139 7.04 7.08 10.49
C TYR A 139 6.32 5.90 11.16
N GLY A 140 5.13 5.59 10.65
CA GLY A 140 4.31 4.47 11.10
C GLY A 140 3.36 3.97 10.02
N THR A 141 2.42 3.10 10.39
CA THR A 141 1.48 2.49 9.43
C THR A 141 0.58 3.51 8.72
N HIS A 142 0.32 4.67 9.35
CA HIS A 142 -0.45 5.75 8.74
C HIS A 142 0.33 6.62 7.76
N SER A 143 1.67 6.51 7.71
CA SER A 143 2.51 7.31 6.81
C SER A 143 2.20 7.05 5.34
N PHE A 144 1.89 5.80 4.97
CA PHE A 144 1.51 5.45 3.58
C PHE A 144 0.23 6.15 3.14
N ARG A 145 -0.78 6.17 4.00
CA ARG A 145 -2.07 6.80 3.71
C ARG A 145 -1.94 8.32 3.63
N ARG A 146 -1.03 8.93 4.42
CA ARG A 146 -0.71 10.36 4.36
C ARG A 146 0.06 10.71 3.09
N GLY A 147 1.20 10.06 2.85
CA GLY A 147 2.02 10.31 1.68
C GLY A 147 1.26 10.04 0.37
N GLY A 148 0.47 8.97 0.30
CA GLY A 148 -0.35 8.66 -0.86
C GLY A 148 -1.42 9.73 -1.13
N CYS A 149 -2.01 10.30 -0.07
CA CYS A 149 -2.96 11.40 -0.20
C CYS A 149 -2.30 12.65 -0.77
N GLN A 150 -1.12 13.00 -0.26
CA GLN A 150 -0.34 14.14 -0.73
C GLN A 150 0.07 13.96 -2.19
N TYR A 151 0.56 12.77 -2.57
CA TYR A 151 0.94 12.46 -3.94
C TYR A 151 -0.23 12.49 -4.93
N LEU A 152 -1.40 11.94 -4.55
CA LEU A 152 -2.58 12.02 -5.40
C LEU A 152 -3.04 13.47 -5.60
N ALA A 153 -2.88 14.32 -4.58
CA ALA A 153 -3.27 15.72 -4.64
C ALA A 153 -2.25 16.61 -5.39
N ALA A 154 -0.96 16.48 -5.09
CA ALA A 154 0.08 17.36 -5.59
C ALA A 154 0.61 16.92 -6.97
N ASP A 155 1.03 15.65 -7.09
CA ASP A 155 1.67 15.12 -8.29
C ASP A 155 0.64 14.70 -9.34
N ARG A 156 -0.38 13.92 -8.92
CA ARG A 156 -1.43 13.46 -9.84
C ARG A 156 -2.57 14.45 -10.03
N ARG A 157 -2.62 15.52 -9.22
CA ARG A 157 -3.61 16.61 -9.30
C ARG A 157 -5.07 16.12 -9.26
N TRP A 158 -5.35 15.08 -8.48
CA TRP A 158 -6.73 14.60 -8.32
C TRP A 158 -7.56 15.63 -7.53
N PRO A 159 -8.82 15.89 -7.95
CA PRO A 159 -9.74 16.70 -7.15
C PRO A 159 -9.96 16.09 -5.77
N LEU A 160 -10.02 16.91 -4.72
CA LEU A 160 -10.16 16.43 -3.33
C LEU A 160 -11.36 15.50 -3.14
N CYS A 161 -12.50 15.79 -3.76
CA CYS A 161 -13.69 14.91 -3.70
C CYS A 161 -13.40 13.51 -4.26
N ARG A 162 -12.57 13.40 -5.32
CA ARG A 162 -12.16 12.11 -5.88
C ARG A 162 -11.25 11.36 -4.92
N ILE A 163 -10.32 12.07 -4.27
CA ILE A 163 -9.43 11.47 -3.26
C ILE A 163 -10.25 11.00 -2.05
N CYS A 164 -11.26 11.76 -1.62
CA CYS A 164 -12.18 11.34 -0.56
C CYS A 164 -12.94 10.06 -0.93
N ASP A 165 -13.55 9.99 -2.13
CA ASP A 165 -14.25 8.78 -2.60
C ASP A 165 -13.28 7.57 -2.65
N TRP A 166 -12.09 7.75 -3.21
CA TRP A 166 -11.06 6.71 -3.30
C TRP A 166 -10.57 6.23 -1.93
N GLY A 167 -10.26 7.17 -1.04
CA GLY A 167 -9.81 6.90 0.32
C GLY A 167 -10.90 6.37 1.25
N GLY A 168 -12.18 6.50 0.88
CA GLY A 168 -13.30 6.27 1.77
C GLY A 168 -13.33 7.28 2.92
N TRP A 169 -13.11 8.55 2.61
CA TRP A 169 -13.33 9.68 3.51
C TRP A 169 -14.61 10.40 3.14
N SER A 170 -15.22 11.10 4.10
CA SER A 170 -16.40 11.90 3.81
C SER A 170 -16.09 12.99 2.78
N THR A 171 -17.02 13.20 1.85
CA THR A 171 -17.01 14.30 0.89
C THR A 171 -17.72 15.54 1.43
N GLU A 172 -18.32 15.46 2.63
CA GLU A 172 -18.97 16.59 3.27
C GLU A 172 -17.92 17.64 3.66
N PHE A 173 -18.19 18.89 3.31
CA PHE A 173 -17.27 20.00 3.54
C PHE A 173 -16.96 20.24 5.03
N SER A 174 -17.90 19.88 5.93
CA SER A 174 -17.72 19.95 7.38
C SER A 174 -16.73 18.90 7.93
N ASN A 175 -16.40 17.87 7.14
CA ASN A 175 -15.53 16.78 7.56
C ASN A 175 -14.09 16.98 7.07
N LEU A 176 -13.27 17.58 7.93
CA LEU A 176 -11.87 17.91 7.64
C LEU A 176 -10.90 16.71 7.79
N THR A 177 -11.38 15.47 7.70
CA THR A 177 -10.51 14.28 7.85
C THR A 177 -9.38 14.27 6.82
N ILE A 178 -9.66 14.63 5.57
CA ILE A 178 -8.65 14.71 4.51
C ILE A 178 -7.58 15.78 4.80
N VAL A 179 -7.95 16.90 5.44
CA VAL A 179 -7.00 17.97 5.79
C VAL A 179 -5.90 17.48 6.70
N LYS A 180 -6.21 16.57 7.64
CA LYS A 180 -5.20 15.94 8.53
C LYS A 180 -4.16 15.12 7.76
N TYR A 181 -4.47 14.67 6.55
CA TYR A 181 -3.56 13.93 5.67
C TYR A 181 -2.85 14.84 4.65
N LEU A 182 -3.39 16.02 4.35
CA LEU A 182 -2.77 17.00 3.45
C LEU A 182 -1.82 17.97 4.17
N ILE A 183 -2.12 18.30 5.43
CA ILE A 183 -1.39 19.29 6.20
C ILE A 183 -0.91 18.66 7.51
N SER A 184 0.40 18.69 7.74
CA SER A 184 1.06 18.32 9.00
C SER A 184 1.74 19.51 9.63
N TRP A 185 1.93 19.47 10.95
CA TRP A 185 2.81 20.41 11.65
C TRP A 185 4.30 20.26 11.24
N ASN A 186 4.62 19.15 10.56
CA ASN A 186 5.98 18.68 10.24
C ASN A 186 6.26 18.84 8.74
N ASP A 187 5.23 19.20 7.97
CA ASP A 187 5.39 19.46 6.54
C ASP A 187 6.03 20.84 6.45
N ASN A 188 7.36 20.88 6.31
CA ASN A 188 8.07 22.13 6.14
C ASN A 188 7.67 22.73 4.78
N PRO A 189 7.07 23.93 4.72
CA PRO A 189 6.67 24.55 3.45
C PRO A 189 7.84 24.89 2.52
N THR A 190 9.08 24.67 2.95
CA THR A 190 10.32 24.92 2.23
C THR A 190 11.01 23.68 1.67
N GLU A 191 10.50 22.47 1.91
CA GLU A 191 11.04 21.27 1.24
C GLU A 191 10.44 21.15 -0.17
N LYS A 192 11.26 21.52 -1.16
CA LYS A 192 11.08 21.29 -2.59
C LYS A 192 12.34 20.66 -3.15
#